data_AF-A0A4Q3Z735-F1
#
_entry.id   AF-A0A4Q3Z735-F1
#
_cell.length_a   1.000
_cell.length_b   1.000
_cell.length_c   1.000
_cell.angle_alpha   90.00
_cell.angle_beta   90.00
_cell.angle_gamma   90.00
#
_symmetry.space_group_name_H-M   'P 1'
#
loop_
_entity.id
_entity.type
_entity.pdbx_description
1 polymer ?
#
loop_
_entity_poly.entity_id
_entity_poly.type
_entity_poly.pdbx_seq_one_letter_code
_entity_poly.pdbx_strand_id
1 'polypeptide(L)'
;MSKRPTTLQPSGRNSTPSTCGNGCRIMQKRWALKPPSHSTRRCPKHCGLQSLQKRRVSAELMERQMKCDLRSTVKTITFGAGILFLAGILVATGQTPQAMAQQTEPAAEEPQQEDAKPSPEAVAAVNAKNAECLSCHTEAGAVTADPTIVDLEALSKVLIDPVAMQASNHTGMTCISCHVGSYEGFPHSGPLQEVPGRHETLDCVECHSLQTWRIEPQVAHGAHGQNPKVFERFDCNSCHDSHVFQSASKLKDPVEIIAQDNGMCLSCHDSELRFAEFTAGIIPVPEQPDINVIHQFLADPERHWSSVRCIECHTPASETPTLNISHKILTKEEARRDCVTCHSADTHLSASLYRYAAEQRDAEDAGFENAQLLSKAYVVGATRNTKVDQLGMALLALILAGIALHILGRVIGRLMTGGKE
;
A
#
# COMPACT_ATOMS: atom_id res chain seq x y z
N MET A 1 -2.62 17.59 77.54
CA MET A 1 -3.74 18.56 77.40
C MET A 1 -4.18 18.50 75.95
N SER A 2 -5.39 18.23 75.50
CA SER A 2 -6.72 17.93 76.07
C SER A 2 -7.49 17.21 74.94
N LYS A 3 -7.93 15.95 75.15
CA LYS A 3 -9.33 15.45 75.12
C LYS A 3 -10.16 15.89 73.88
N ARG A 4 -10.48 15.05 72.87
CA ARG A 4 -11.41 13.87 72.77
C ARG A 4 -12.93 14.29 72.88
N PRO A 5 -13.92 13.45 72.50
CA PRO A 5 -14.54 13.24 71.17
C PRO A 5 -16.11 13.23 71.20
N THR A 6 -16.79 12.92 70.08
CA THR A 6 -18.19 12.39 70.06
C THR A 6 -18.42 11.55 68.77
N THR A 7 -18.45 10.21 68.73
CA THR A 7 -19.48 9.17 69.04
C THR A 7 -20.87 9.31 68.39
N LEU A 8 -21.22 8.41 67.44
CA LEU A 8 -22.22 7.28 67.49
C LEU A 8 -23.69 7.77 67.29
N GLN A 9 -24.65 7.15 66.56
CA GLN A 9 -24.90 5.76 66.13
C GLN A 9 -26.18 5.67 65.20
N PRO A 10 -26.87 4.52 64.90
CA PRO A 10 -27.11 4.04 63.53
C PRO A 10 -28.58 3.67 63.16
N SER A 11 -28.80 3.16 61.94
CA SER A 11 -29.84 2.17 61.58
C SER A 11 -29.39 1.46 60.29
N GLY A 12 -29.54 0.15 60.03
CA GLY A 12 -30.21 -0.95 60.71
C GLY A 12 -31.14 -1.68 59.74
N ARG A 13 -30.69 -2.85 59.22
CA ARG A 13 -31.41 -4.06 58.71
C ARG A 13 -30.80 -4.58 57.40
N ASN A 14 -30.06 -5.70 57.41
CA ASN A 14 -30.48 -7.13 57.48
C ASN A 14 -31.17 -7.66 56.21
N SER A 15 -30.44 -8.45 55.42
CA SER A 15 -30.71 -9.90 55.24
C SER A 15 -29.62 -10.58 54.39
N THR A 16 -29.19 -11.74 54.87
CA THR A 16 -28.13 -12.64 54.38
C THR A 16 -28.73 -13.76 53.47
N PRO A 17 -28.06 -14.90 53.20
CA PRO A 17 -27.21 -15.13 52.04
C PRO A 17 -27.71 -16.33 51.18
N SER A 18 -27.12 -16.56 49.99
CA SER A 18 -27.16 -17.90 49.41
C SER A 18 -25.85 -18.22 48.68
N THR A 19 -25.26 -19.32 49.13
CA THR A 19 -24.11 -20.04 48.58
C THR A 19 -24.60 -21.13 47.63
N CYS A 20 -23.89 -21.33 46.53
CA CYS A 20 -23.66 -22.59 45.79
C CYS A 20 -22.75 -22.21 44.60
N GLY A 21 -21.56 -22.76 44.37
CA GLY A 21 -21.10 -24.13 44.59
C GLY A 21 -20.99 -24.83 43.24
N ASN A 22 -19.75 -24.89 42.71
CA ASN A 22 -19.16 -25.86 41.78
C ASN A 22 -19.95 -26.41 40.58
N GLY A 23 -19.32 -26.43 39.40
CA GLY A 23 -19.79 -27.29 38.31
C GLY A 23 -19.08 -27.18 36.97
N CYS A 24 -17.82 -27.61 36.91
CA CYS A 24 -17.17 -27.97 35.65
C CYS A 24 -17.88 -29.20 35.05
N ARG A 25 -18.46 -29.09 33.83
CA ARG A 25 -18.66 -30.25 32.94
C ARG A 25 -18.90 -29.88 31.49
N ILE A 26 -17.97 -30.38 30.67
CA ILE A 26 -18.06 -30.72 29.26
C ILE A 26 -19.43 -31.31 28.89
N MET A 27 -20.05 -30.83 27.80
CA MET A 27 -20.54 -31.70 26.71
C MET A 27 -20.98 -30.91 25.47
N GLN A 28 -20.43 -31.38 24.35
CA GLN A 28 -20.88 -31.18 22.97
C GLN A 28 -22.40 -31.25 22.81
N LYS A 29 -22.98 -30.40 21.95
CA LYS A 29 -24.19 -30.76 21.19
C LYS A 29 -24.32 -29.93 19.91
N ARG A 30 -24.15 -30.66 18.79
CA ARG A 30 -24.65 -30.35 17.45
C ARG A 30 -26.12 -29.92 17.50
N TRP A 31 -26.47 -28.81 16.87
CA TRP A 31 -27.83 -28.55 16.39
C TRP A 31 -27.77 -28.07 14.94
N ALA A 32 -28.16 -28.98 14.05
CA ALA A 32 -28.60 -28.68 12.71
C ALA A 32 -30.02 -28.10 12.79
N LEU A 33 -30.27 -26.96 12.15
CA LEU A 33 -31.62 -26.45 11.92
C LEU A 33 -31.83 -26.12 10.44
N LYS A 34 -32.97 -26.61 9.96
CA LYS A 34 -33.54 -26.58 8.61
C LYS A 34 -33.75 -25.16 8.06
N PRO A 35 -33.86 -25.01 6.72
CA PRO A 35 -34.09 -23.73 6.06
C PRO A 35 -35.54 -23.24 6.22
N PRO A 36 -35.79 -21.92 6.19
CA PRO A 36 -37.14 -21.38 6.23
C PRO A 36 -37.80 -21.43 4.84
N SER A 37 -39.10 -21.70 4.89
CA SER A 37 -40.08 -21.78 3.81
C SER A 37 -40.29 -20.45 3.07
N HIS A 38 -40.46 -20.57 1.75
CA HIS A 38 -40.90 -19.51 0.83
C HIS A 38 -42.22 -18.85 1.27
N SER A 39 -42.20 -17.53 1.41
CA SER A 39 -43.38 -16.67 1.42
C SER A 39 -43.31 -15.74 0.21
N THR A 40 -44.16 -15.98 -0.78
CA THR A 40 -44.34 -15.16 -1.97
C THR A 40 -45.07 -13.86 -1.62
N ARG A 41 -44.37 -12.71 -1.68
CA ARG A 41 -45.02 -11.40 -1.80
C ARG A 41 -44.65 -10.76 -3.14
N ARG A 42 -45.69 -10.26 -3.82
CA ARG A 42 -45.66 -9.65 -5.15
C ARG A 42 -44.87 -8.33 -5.12
N CYS A 43 -43.89 -8.20 -6.00
CA CYS A 43 -43.34 -6.90 -6.41
C CYS A 43 -44.08 -6.36 -7.65
N PRO A 44 -44.26 -5.03 -7.80
CA PRO A 44 -44.84 -4.43 -8.98
C PRO A 44 -43.86 -4.43 -10.16
N LYS A 45 -44.38 -4.83 -11.32
CA LYS A 45 -43.68 -4.87 -12.61
C LYS A 45 -43.53 -3.46 -13.20
N HIS A 46 -42.52 -2.66 -12.85
CA HIS A 46 -42.16 -1.46 -13.63
C HIS A 46 -40.69 -0.98 -13.45
N CYS A 47 -39.71 -1.88 -13.53
CA CYS A 47 -38.29 -1.46 -13.51
C CYS A 47 -37.36 -2.26 -14.46
N GLY A 48 -37.89 -2.80 -15.57
CA GLY A 48 -37.12 -3.65 -16.49
C GLY A 48 -36.91 -3.11 -17.92
N LEU A 49 -37.54 -2.00 -18.30
CA LEU A 49 -37.55 -1.56 -19.70
C LEU A 49 -36.53 -0.46 -20.05
N GLN A 50 -36.06 0.33 -19.07
CA GLN A 50 -35.08 1.38 -19.33
C GLN A 50 -33.63 0.88 -19.42
N SER A 51 -33.28 -0.25 -18.79
CA SER A 51 -31.92 -0.80 -18.83
C SER A 51 -31.60 -1.56 -20.12
N LEU A 52 -32.61 -2.14 -20.78
CA LEU A 52 -32.44 -2.85 -22.06
C LEU A 52 -32.39 -1.88 -23.26
N GLN A 53 -33.10 -0.74 -23.21
CA GLN A 53 -33.00 0.28 -24.27
C GLN A 53 -31.63 0.98 -24.26
N LYS A 54 -31.05 1.29 -23.10
CA LYS A 54 -29.70 1.88 -23.03
C LYS A 54 -28.62 0.94 -23.58
N ARG A 55 -28.71 -0.37 -23.33
CA ARG A 55 -27.75 -1.36 -23.84
C ARG A 55 -27.81 -1.55 -25.37
N ARG A 56 -28.99 -1.43 -26.00
CA ARG A 56 -29.11 -1.50 -27.47
C ARG A 56 -28.53 -0.27 -28.17
N VAL A 57 -28.75 0.93 -27.61
CA VAL A 57 -28.22 2.17 -28.21
C VAL A 57 -26.69 2.22 -28.11
N SER A 58 -26.09 1.72 -27.03
CA SER A 58 -24.62 1.64 -26.90
C SER A 58 -23.97 0.64 -27.88
N ALA A 59 -24.63 -0.48 -28.17
CA ALA A 59 -24.13 -1.47 -29.13
C ALA A 59 -24.18 -0.96 -30.59
N GLU A 60 -25.25 -0.28 -30.99
CA GLU A 60 -25.35 0.34 -32.33
C GLU A 60 -24.37 1.51 -32.51
N LEU A 61 -24.07 2.27 -31.44
CA LEU A 61 -23.06 3.33 -31.50
C LEU A 61 -21.64 2.75 -31.65
N MET A 62 -21.31 1.68 -30.92
CA MET A 62 -20.03 1.00 -31.04
C MET A 62 -19.83 0.34 -32.41
N GLU A 63 -20.87 -0.26 -33.00
CA GLU A 63 -20.79 -0.85 -34.34
C GLU A 63 -20.59 0.21 -35.43
N ARG A 64 -21.19 1.41 -35.27
CA ARG A 64 -20.96 2.55 -36.18
C ARG A 64 -19.57 3.14 -36.03
N GLN A 65 -19.03 3.23 -34.81
CA GLN A 65 -17.66 3.70 -34.56
C GLN A 65 -16.62 2.74 -35.18
N MET A 66 -16.78 1.42 -34.99
CA MET A 66 -15.89 0.42 -35.59
C MET A 66 -15.91 0.42 -37.12
N LYS A 67 -17.07 0.66 -37.76
CA LYS A 67 -17.18 0.76 -39.23
C LYS A 67 -16.55 2.04 -39.79
N CYS A 68 -16.48 3.12 -39.01
CA CYS A 68 -15.77 4.34 -39.37
C CYS A 68 -14.25 4.18 -39.26
N ASP A 69 -13.75 3.52 -38.21
CA ASP A 69 -12.31 3.27 -38.04
C ASP A 69 -11.77 2.28 -39.09
N LEU A 70 -12.52 1.24 -39.44
CA LEU A 70 -12.08 0.29 -40.47
C LEU A 70 -11.94 0.92 -41.87
N ARG A 71 -12.79 1.91 -42.19
CA ARG A 71 -12.68 2.68 -43.45
C ARG A 71 -11.54 3.68 -43.44
N SER A 72 -11.13 4.16 -42.27
CA SER A 72 -9.94 5.01 -42.07
C SER A 72 -8.66 4.18 -42.27
N THR A 73 -8.56 3.01 -41.62
CA THR A 73 -7.37 2.15 -41.69
C THR A 73 -7.11 1.58 -43.10
N VAL A 74 -8.16 1.25 -43.86
CA VAL A 74 -8.02 0.75 -45.24
C VAL A 74 -7.56 1.85 -46.22
N LYS A 75 -7.89 3.12 -45.98
CA LYS A 75 -7.39 4.25 -46.78
C LYS A 75 -5.92 4.56 -46.50
N THR A 76 -5.45 4.35 -45.27
CA THR A 76 -4.04 4.57 -44.92
C THR A 76 -3.11 3.48 -45.49
N ILE A 77 -3.58 2.23 -45.59
CA ILE A 77 -2.81 1.12 -46.16
C ILE A 77 -2.68 1.24 -47.69
N THR A 78 -3.67 1.84 -48.37
CA THR A 78 -3.63 2.05 -49.84
C THR A 78 -2.77 3.24 -50.26
N PHE A 79 -2.52 4.22 -49.39
CA PHE A 79 -1.56 5.31 -49.65
C PHE A 79 -0.10 4.95 -49.31
N GLY A 80 0.14 4.00 -48.40
CA GLY A 80 1.49 3.58 -48.00
C GLY A 80 2.22 2.69 -49.02
N ALA A 81 1.51 2.00 -49.91
CA ALA A 81 2.11 1.12 -50.91
C ALA A 81 2.74 1.86 -52.11
N GLY A 82 2.43 3.15 -52.30
CA GLY A 82 2.95 3.97 -53.40
C GLY A 82 4.32 4.63 -53.15
N ILE A 83 4.83 4.60 -51.92
CA ILE A 83 6.06 5.33 -51.53
C ILE A 83 7.27 4.38 -51.38
N LEU A 84 7.08 3.06 -51.46
CA LEU A 84 8.13 2.06 -51.27
C LEU A 84 9.00 1.75 -52.50
N PHE A 85 8.86 2.48 -53.60
CA PHE A 85 9.65 2.25 -54.84
C PHE A 85 10.70 3.33 -55.16
N LEU A 86 10.89 4.34 -54.31
CA LEU A 86 11.83 5.46 -54.56
C LEU A 86 12.87 5.69 -53.45
N ALA A 87 13.12 4.72 -52.57
CA ALA A 87 14.15 4.80 -51.53
C ALA A 87 15.28 3.76 -51.70
N GLY A 88 15.61 3.43 -52.96
CA GLY A 88 16.87 2.79 -53.31
C GLY A 88 17.88 3.87 -53.68
N ILE A 89 19.01 3.92 -52.96
CA ILE A 89 20.13 4.87 -53.08
C ILE A 89 19.99 6.10 -52.17
N LEU A 90 20.37 5.95 -50.90
CA LEU A 90 21.29 6.90 -50.26
C LEU A 90 22.11 6.17 -49.19
N VAL A 91 23.41 6.04 -49.46
CA VAL A 91 24.44 5.58 -48.55
C VAL A 91 24.82 6.75 -47.63
N ALA A 92 25.02 6.43 -46.34
CA ALA A 92 25.84 7.14 -45.37
C ALA A 92 25.48 8.60 -45.03
N THR A 93 24.65 8.77 -44.00
CA THR A 93 24.98 9.67 -42.88
C THR A 93 24.46 9.04 -41.58
N GLY A 94 25.38 8.76 -40.65
CA GLY A 94 25.05 8.26 -39.33
C GLY A 94 24.43 9.36 -38.47
N GLN A 95 23.09 9.42 -38.45
CA GLN A 95 22.35 10.16 -37.44
C GLN A 95 21.13 9.33 -37.03
N THR A 96 21.28 8.62 -35.90
CA THR A 96 20.16 8.05 -35.14
C THR A 96 19.23 9.20 -34.70
N PRO A 97 17.90 9.05 -34.83
CA PRO A 97 16.99 9.99 -34.19
C PRO A 97 17.12 9.83 -32.68
N GLN A 98 17.75 10.81 -32.03
CA GLN A 98 17.65 10.98 -30.58
C GLN A 98 16.17 11.18 -30.27
N ALA A 99 15.54 10.13 -29.74
CA ALA A 99 14.33 10.28 -28.97
C ALA A 99 14.62 11.31 -27.90
N MET A 100 13.87 12.41 -27.89
CA MET A 100 13.89 13.38 -26.80
C MET A 100 13.26 12.70 -25.58
N ALA A 101 14.04 11.83 -24.93
CA ALA A 101 13.86 11.56 -23.52
C ALA A 101 14.07 12.91 -22.84
N GLN A 102 12.99 13.48 -22.30
CA GLN A 102 13.10 14.51 -21.29
C GLN A 102 13.88 13.88 -20.13
N GLN A 103 15.20 14.10 -20.16
CA GLN A 103 16.04 14.02 -18.98
C GLN A 103 15.52 15.13 -18.07
N THR A 104 14.53 14.78 -17.24
CA THR A 104 14.36 15.47 -15.98
C THR A 104 15.68 15.24 -15.26
N GLU A 105 16.50 16.29 -15.21
CA GLU A 105 17.68 16.30 -14.35
C GLU A 105 17.20 15.84 -12.97
N PRO A 106 17.82 14.81 -12.36
CA PRO A 106 17.50 14.47 -10.99
C PRO A 106 17.76 15.75 -10.19
N ALA A 107 16.70 16.26 -9.55
CA ALA A 107 16.84 17.37 -8.62
C ALA A 107 18.04 17.06 -7.74
N ALA A 108 19.03 17.95 -7.74
CA ALA A 108 20.20 17.82 -6.89
C ALA A 108 19.69 17.62 -5.47
N GLU A 109 19.78 16.37 -5.01
CA GLU A 109 19.40 16.00 -3.67
C GLU A 109 20.40 16.76 -2.78
N GLU A 110 19.91 17.73 -2.01
CA GLU A 110 20.71 18.27 -0.91
C GLU A 110 21.22 17.05 -0.12
N PRO A 111 22.51 17.02 0.24
CA PRO A 111 23.05 15.88 0.94
C PRO A 111 22.22 15.71 2.21
N GLN A 112 21.40 14.66 2.23
CA GLN A 112 20.77 14.20 3.45
C GLN A 112 21.94 13.96 4.38
N GLN A 113 22.05 14.84 5.37
CA GLN A 113 23.03 14.73 6.41
C GLN A 113 22.73 13.37 7.04
N GLU A 114 23.54 12.35 6.71
CA GLU A 114 23.49 11.07 7.40
C GLU A 114 23.69 11.42 8.87
N ASP A 115 22.60 11.41 9.63
CA ASP A 115 22.63 11.63 11.06
C ASP A 115 23.69 10.69 11.61
N ALA A 116 24.77 11.26 12.14
CA ALA A 116 25.94 10.51 12.57
C ALA A 116 25.46 9.36 13.46
N LYS A 117 25.71 8.12 13.03
CA LYS A 117 25.22 6.93 13.71
C LYS A 117 25.59 7.04 15.20
N PRO A 118 24.63 6.94 16.13
CA PRO A 118 24.91 7.12 17.55
C PRO A 118 25.99 6.13 18.01
N SER A 119 26.87 6.59 18.89
CA SER A 119 27.94 5.73 19.41
C SER A 119 27.34 4.50 20.11
N PRO A 120 28.03 3.35 20.13
CA PRO A 120 27.55 2.17 20.86
C PRO A 120 27.25 2.45 22.33
N GLU A 121 27.98 3.38 22.96
CA GLU A 121 27.77 3.82 24.34
C GLU A 121 26.44 4.60 24.49
N ALA A 122 26.13 5.51 23.56
CA ALA A 122 24.87 6.25 23.57
C ALA A 122 23.67 5.31 23.40
N VAL A 123 23.77 4.32 22.50
CA VAL A 123 22.73 3.30 22.31
C VAL A 123 22.56 2.46 23.57
N ALA A 124 23.65 2.04 24.22
CA ALA A 124 23.59 1.28 25.47
C ALA A 124 22.94 2.10 26.60
N ALA A 125 23.23 3.39 26.70
CA ALA A 125 22.62 4.28 27.68
C ALA A 125 21.11 4.47 27.47
N VAL A 126 20.65 4.58 26.22
CA VAL A 126 19.22 4.62 25.87
C VAL A 126 18.54 3.30 26.26
N ASN A 127 19.12 2.17 25.89
CA ASN A 127 18.57 0.85 26.22
C ASN A 127 18.48 0.62 27.73
N ALA A 128 19.47 1.07 28.50
CA ALA A 128 19.45 0.97 29.96
C ALA A 128 18.29 1.76 30.57
N LYS A 129 17.97 2.95 30.05
CA LYS A 129 16.81 3.74 30.49
C LYS A 129 15.49 3.07 30.10
N ASN A 130 15.40 2.53 28.88
CA ASN A 130 14.18 1.86 28.41
C ASN A 130 13.91 0.54 29.15
N ALA A 131 14.93 -0.10 29.72
CA ALA A 131 14.78 -1.35 30.46
C ALA A 131 13.79 -1.24 31.64
N GLU A 132 13.69 -0.06 32.27
CA GLU A 132 12.72 0.17 33.35
C GLU A 132 11.29 0.11 32.83
N CYS A 133 10.98 0.75 31.70
CA CYS A 133 9.66 0.70 31.07
C CYS A 133 9.34 -0.71 30.55
N LEU A 134 10.32 -1.35 29.90
CA LEU A 134 10.17 -2.68 29.30
C LEU A 134 10.08 -3.82 30.33
N SER A 135 10.37 -3.54 31.61
CA SER A 135 10.15 -4.48 32.71
C SER A 135 8.67 -4.87 32.87
N CYS A 136 7.74 -4.01 32.41
CA CYS A 136 6.30 -4.26 32.39
C CYS A 136 5.70 -4.26 30.97
N HIS A 137 6.16 -3.37 30.09
CA HIS A 137 5.57 -3.16 28.74
C HIS A 137 6.01 -4.18 27.68
N THR A 138 6.35 -5.40 28.08
CA THR A 138 6.63 -6.52 27.18
C THR A 138 5.74 -7.69 27.55
N GLU A 139 5.51 -8.65 26.64
CA GLU A 139 4.75 -9.86 26.99
C GLU A 139 5.35 -10.58 28.20
N ALA A 140 6.69 -10.68 28.27
CA ALA A 140 7.39 -11.26 29.40
C ALA A 140 7.21 -10.43 30.69
N GLY A 141 7.30 -9.11 30.59
CA GLY A 141 7.10 -8.19 31.72
C GLY A 141 5.69 -8.28 32.29
N ALA A 142 4.68 -8.34 31.43
CA ALA A 142 3.27 -8.44 31.82
C ALA A 142 2.94 -9.72 32.61
N VAL A 143 3.64 -10.83 32.32
CA VAL A 143 3.51 -12.08 33.10
C VAL A 143 4.02 -11.93 34.53
N THR A 144 5.02 -11.08 34.74
CA THR A 144 5.67 -10.86 36.05
C THR A 144 5.15 -9.64 36.79
N ALA A 145 4.26 -8.85 36.19
CA ALA A 145 3.71 -7.65 36.78
C ALA A 145 2.86 -7.96 38.01
N ASP A 146 3.00 -7.15 39.06
CA ASP A 146 2.23 -7.29 40.29
C ASP A 146 0.81 -6.73 40.09
N PRO A 147 -0.24 -7.58 40.11
CA PRO A 147 -1.62 -7.14 39.86
C PRO A 147 -2.19 -6.27 40.99
N THR A 148 -1.49 -6.14 42.12
CA THR A 148 -1.92 -5.25 43.21
C THR A 148 -1.59 -3.78 42.93
N ILE A 149 -0.69 -3.53 41.98
CA ILE A 149 -0.23 -2.17 41.60
C ILE A 149 -0.40 -1.87 40.11
N VAL A 150 -0.65 -2.87 39.27
CA VAL A 150 -0.83 -2.73 37.81
C VAL A 150 -2.18 -3.30 37.36
N ASP A 151 -2.90 -2.54 36.53
CA ASP A 151 -4.06 -3.04 35.78
C ASP A 151 -3.58 -3.91 34.60
N LEU A 152 -3.69 -5.23 34.76
CA LEU A 152 -3.24 -6.19 33.75
C LEU A 152 -4.05 -6.13 32.45
N GLU A 153 -5.33 -5.75 32.51
CA GLU A 153 -6.14 -5.60 31.30
C GLU A 153 -5.69 -4.38 30.50
N ALA A 154 -5.48 -3.24 31.18
CA ALA A 154 -4.93 -2.05 30.55
C ALA A 154 -3.52 -2.30 30.00
N LEU A 155 -2.65 -2.97 30.77
CA LEU A 155 -1.28 -3.30 30.34
C LEU A 155 -1.27 -4.16 29.07
N SER A 156 -2.17 -5.14 28.96
CA SER A 156 -2.24 -6.02 27.78
C SER A 156 -2.50 -5.28 26.46
N LYS A 157 -3.01 -4.05 26.52
CA LYS A 157 -3.32 -3.21 25.35
C LYS A 157 -2.16 -2.31 24.93
N VAL A 158 -1.08 -2.25 25.71
CA VAL A 158 0.08 -1.36 25.51
C VAL A 158 1.41 -2.10 25.62
N LEU A 159 1.42 -3.38 25.22
CA LEU A 159 2.63 -4.19 25.14
C LEU A 159 3.42 -3.84 23.88
N ILE A 160 4.74 -3.82 24.02
CA ILE A 160 5.69 -3.54 22.97
C ILE A 160 6.57 -4.78 22.76
N ASP A 161 6.84 -5.11 21.50
CA ASP A 161 7.90 -6.07 21.16
C ASP A 161 9.26 -5.35 21.22
N PRO A 162 10.15 -5.70 22.16
CA PRO A 162 11.44 -5.03 22.31
C PRO A 162 12.35 -5.23 21.09
N VAL A 163 12.22 -6.34 20.37
CA VAL A 163 12.99 -6.61 19.15
C VAL A 163 12.51 -5.70 18.02
N ALA A 164 11.19 -5.57 17.84
CA ALA A 164 10.61 -4.66 16.85
C ALA A 164 10.94 -3.19 17.17
N MET A 165 10.89 -2.79 18.44
CA MET A 165 11.28 -1.45 18.89
C MET A 165 12.75 -1.15 18.61
N GLN A 166 13.63 -2.13 18.81
CA GLN A 166 15.05 -1.97 18.48
C GLN A 166 15.29 -1.88 16.96
N ALA A 167 14.42 -2.48 16.16
CA ALA A 167 14.47 -2.37 14.70
C ALA A 167 13.84 -1.07 14.18
N SER A 168 12.95 -0.41 14.92
CA SER A 168 12.20 0.78 14.49
C SER A 168 13.09 1.99 14.17
N ASN A 169 12.53 3.01 13.51
CA ASN A 169 13.21 4.28 13.30
C ASN A 169 13.51 5.03 14.62
N HIS A 170 12.80 4.72 15.71
CA HIS A 170 12.94 5.39 17.01
C HIS A 170 13.81 4.63 18.02
N THR A 171 14.51 3.55 17.63
CA THR A 171 15.37 2.74 18.53
C THR A 171 16.44 3.53 19.32
N GLY A 172 16.78 4.75 18.91
CA GLY A 172 17.74 5.63 19.60
C GLY A 172 17.11 6.57 20.63
N MET A 173 15.80 6.49 20.86
CA MET A 173 15.07 7.37 21.77
C MET A 173 14.67 6.65 23.05
N THR A 174 14.62 7.40 24.15
CA THR A 174 14.08 6.85 25.41
C THR A 174 12.56 6.84 25.36
N CYS A 175 11.88 5.89 26.02
CA CYS A 175 10.42 5.85 26.07
C CYS A 175 9.82 7.18 26.56
N ILE A 176 10.46 7.79 27.57
CA ILE A 176 10.06 9.08 28.14
C ILE A 176 10.35 10.29 27.24
N SER A 177 11.00 10.10 26.08
CA SER A 177 11.11 11.16 25.06
C SER A 177 9.77 11.42 24.38
N CYS A 178 8.89 10.43 24.35
CA CYS A 178 7.54 10.55 23.84
C CYS A 178 6.52 10.46 24.98
N HIS A 179 6.66 9.51 25.90
CA HIS A 179 5.75 9.35 27.05
C HIS A 179 6.19 10.21 28.23
N VAL A 180 5.70 11.44 28.28
CA VAL A 180 6.11 12.49 29.23
C VAL A 180 5.19 12.54 30.45
N GLY A 181 5.46 13.43 31.40
CA GLY A 181 4.52 13.72 32.48
C GLY A 181 4.39 12.55 33.46
N SER A 182 3.19 11.99 33.62
CA SER A 182 2.93 10.96 34.61
C SER A 182 3.58 9.61 34.28
N TYR A 183 4.11 9.45 33.07
CA TYR A 183 4.87 8.27 32.66
C TYR A 183 6.35 8.30 33.11
N GLU A 184 6.87 9.45 33.57
CA GLU A 184 8.27 9.59 34.00
C GLU A 184 8.61 8.81 35.28
N GLY A 185 7.61 8.49 36.10
CA GLY A 185 7.79 7.77 37.37
C GLY A 185 6.90 6.55 37.49
N PHE A 186 7.35 5.56 38.27
CA PHE A 186 6.58 4.38 38.65
C PHE A 186 6.30 4.35 40.17
N PRO A 187 5.07 4.02 40.62
CA PRO A 187 3.87 3.80 39.81
C PRO A 187 3.45 5.09 39.09
N HIS A 188 2.95 4.97 37.85
CA HIS A 188 2.51 6.11 37.06
C HIS A 188 1.40 6.86 37.80
N SER A 189 1.49 8.20 37.85
CA SER A 189 0.49 9.02 38.53
C SER A 189 -0.76 9.24 37.68
N GLY A 190 -1.93 9.36 38.31
CA GLY A 190 -3.17 9.79 37.65
C GLY A 190 -4.07 8.65 37.11
N PRO A 191 -5.35 8.96 36.80
CA PRO A 191 -6.28 7.98 36.23
C PRO A 191 -5.92 7.72 34.76
N LEU A 192 -5.04 6.75 34.52
CA LEU A 192 -4.70 6.23 33.19
C LEU A 192 -5.93 5.70 32.41
N GLN A 193 -7.07 5.52 33.09
CA GLN A 193 -8.32 4.99 32.53
C GLN A 193 -9.23 6.04 31.88
N GLU A 194 -9.04 7.34 32.12
CA GLU A 194 -9.97 8.38 31.61
C GLU A 194 -9.38 9.28 30.52
N VAL A 195 -8.07 9.22 30.31
CA VAL A 195 -7.39 10.05 29.34
C VAL A 195 -6.84 9.12 28.26
N PRO A 196 -7.35 9.14 27.01
CA PRO A 196 -6.70 8.44 25.91
C PRO A 196 -5.24 8.87 25.94
N GLY A 197 -4.31 7.91 25.92
CA GLY A 197 -2.86 8.09 26.16
C GLY A 197 -2.13 9.13 25.29
N ARG A 198 -2.85 9.93 24.51
CA ARG A 198 -2.39 11.09 23.75
C ARG A 198 -1.98 12.29 24.61
N HIS A 199 -2.62 12.58 25.75
CA HIS A 199 -2.41 13.87 26.43
C HIS A 199 -1.04 14.00 27.12
N GLU A 200 -0.41 12.87 27.44
CA GLU A 200 0.94 12.79 28.01
C GLU A 200 1.89 12.04 27.08
N THR A 201 1.52 11.92 25.79
CA THR A 201 2.44 11.53 24.73
C THR A 201 2.73 12.76 23.88
N LEU A 202 4.00 13.08 23.68
CA LEU A 202 4.41 14.21 22.85
C LEU A 202 3.87 14.03 21.43
N ASP A 203 3.24 15.08 20.89
CA ASP A 203 2.73 15.05 19.52
C ASP A 203 3.88 14.95 18.51
N CYS A 204 3.64 14.20 17.42
CA CYS A 204 4.65 13.95 16.38
C CYS A 204 5.21 15.27 15.81
N VAL A 205 4.37 16.31 15.74
CA VAL A 205 4.72 17.64 15.21
C VAL A 205 5.83 18.33 15.98
N GLU A 206 6.03 17.99 17.26
CA GLU A 206 7.07 18.60 18.11
C GLU A 206 8.48 18.28 17.60
N CYS A 207 8.66 17.16 16.89
CA CYS A 207 9.93 16.80 16.23
C CYS A 207 9.82 16.76 14.70
N HIS A 208 8.67 16.34 14.15
CA HIS A 208 8.43 16.19 12.71
C HIS A 208 7.66 17.37 12.09
N SER A 209 7.75 18.57 12.66
CA SER A 209 6.98 19.75 12.26
C SER A 209 6.93 19.99 10.75
N LEU A 210 8.07 19.97 10.06
CA LEU A 210 8.16 20.21 8.62
C LEU A 210 7.43 19.14 7.79
N GLN A 211 7.54 17.87 8.19
CA GLN A 211 6.86 16.76 7.53
C GLN A 211 5.36 16.85 7.80
N THR A 212 4.97 16.99 9.07
CA THR A 212 3.58 17.05 9.51
C THR A 212 2.81 18.18 8.83
N TRP A 213 3.39 19.38 8.72
CA TRP A 213 2.77 20.52 8.05
C TRP A 213 2.43 20.27 6.57
N ARG A 214 3.20 19.39 5.91
CA ARG A 214 2.99 18.98 4.52
C ARG A 214 2.07 17.76 4.38
N ILE A 215 2.07 16.89 5.39
CA ILE A 215 1.35 15.61 5.38
C ILE A 215 -0.11 15.78 5.83
N GLU A 216 -0.37 16.50 6.91
CA GLU A 216 -1.73 16.64 7.47
C GLU A 216 -2.75 17.13 6.44
N PRO A 217 -2.46 18.16 5.61
CA PRO A 217 -3.39 18.55 4.56
C PRO A 217 -3.63 17.43 3.54
N GLN A 218 -2.63 16.62 3.21
CA GLN A 218 -2.79 15.51 2.26
C GLN A 218 -3.70 14.42 2.82
N VAL A 219 -3.53 14.06 4.10
CA VAL A 219 -4.40 13.10 4.79
C VAL A 219 -5.82 13.62 4.88
N ALA A 220 -6.00 14.90 5.26
CA ALA A 220 -7.30 15.56 5.35
C ALA A 220 -8.05 15.57 4.00
N HIS A 221 -7.34 15.75 2.88
CA HIS A 221 -7.92 15.69 1.53
C HIS A 221 -8.03 14.27 0.96
N GLY A 222 -7.48 13.26 1.64
CA GLY A 222 -7.55 11.85 1.26
C GLY A 222 -8.80 11.16 1.78
N ALA A 223 -8.96 9.88 1.43
CA ALA A 223 -10.10 9.05 1.77
C ALA A 223 -10.35 8.96 3.29
N HIS A 224 -9.29 8.95 4.10
CA HIS A 224 -9.39 8.90 5.56
C HIS A 224 -9.75 10.25 6.22
N GLY A 225 -9.55 11.37 5.52
CA GLY A 225 -9.91 12.71 5.98
C GLY A 225 -11.30 13.19 5.57
N GLN A 226 -11.90 12.58 4.54
CA GLN A 226 -13.19 12.99 3.99
C GLN A 226 -14.38 12.77 4.94
N ASN A 227 -14.27 11.81 5.88
CA ASN A 227 -15.30 11.58 6.89
C ASN A 227 -14.82 12.07 8.26
N PRO A 228 -15.44 13.13 8.83
CA PRO A 228 -15.03 13.69 10.12
C PRO A 228 -15.00 12.66 11.25
N LYS A 229 -15.92 11.69 11.28
CA LYS A 229 -15.99 10.66 12.33
C LYS A 229 -14.82 9.68 12.26
N VAL A 230 -14.34 9.38 11.05
CA VAL A 230 -13.13 8.58 10.85
C VAL A 230 -11.92 9.42 11.21
N PHE A 231 -11.86 10.65 10.68
CA PHE A 231 -10.71 11.54 10.83
C PHE A 231 -10.41 11.90 12.29
N GLU A 232 -11.43 12.10 13.14
CA GLU A 232 -11.27 12.34 14.59
C GLU A 232 -10.53 11.21 15.33
N ARG A 233 -10.56 9.99 14.78
CA ARG A 233 -9.88 8.81 15.35
C ARG A 233 -8.56 8.48 14.65
N PHE A 234 -8.28 9.15 13.53
CA PHE A 234 -7.14 8.87 12.67
C PHE A 234 -5.98 9.83 12.98
N ASP A 235 -4.79 9.28 13.16
CA ASP A 235 -3.57 10.01 13.50
C ASP A 235 -2.33 9.40 12.82
N CYS A 236 -1.14 9.97 13.04
CA CYS A 236 0.09 9.49 12.42
C CYS A 236 0.40 8.01 12.73
N ASN A 237 0.02 7.55 13.93
CA ASN A 237 0.20 6.16 14.36
C ASN A 237 -0.80 5.19 13.73
N SER A 238 -1.85 5.71 13.08
CA SER A 238 -2.83 4.88 12.35
C SER A 238 -2.21 4.19 11.13
N CYS A 239 -1.18 4.79 10.53
CA CYS A 239 -0.36 4.17 9.49
C CYS A 239 1.02 3.79 10.00
N HIS A 240 1.70 4.66 10.75
CA HIS A 240 3.09 4.45 11.14
C HIS A 240 3.20 4.36 12.65
N ASP A 241 3.04 3.15 13.20
CA ASP A 241 3.30 2.90 14.63
C ASP A 241 4.76 3.20 14.94
N SER A 242 4.98 4.24 15.76
CA SER A 242 6.30 4.72 16.12
C SER A 242 7.19 3.65 16.79
N HIS A 243 6.60 2.61 17.37
CA HIS A 243 7.33 1.55 18.04
C HIS A 243 7.85 0.46 17.11
N VAL A 244 7.35 0.35 15.88
CA VAL A 244 7.75 -0.75 14.98
C VAL A 244 8.09 -0.30 13.57
N PHE A 245 7.66 0.91 13.18
CA PHE A 245 7.83 1.41 11.83
C PHE A 245 9.30 1.59 11.44
N GLN A 246 9.64 1.07 10.26
CA GLN A 246 10.93 1.27 9.62
C GLN A 246 10.74 1.99 8.29
N SER A 247 11.58 2.99 8.00
CA SER A 247 11.52 3.68 6.71
C SER A 247 11.92 2.73 5.59
N ALA A 248 11.43 2.98 4.37
CA ALA A 248 11.86 2.23 3.19
C ALA A 248 13.38 2.31 2.96
N SER A 249 14.02 3.44 3.33
CA SER A 249 15.49 3.60 3.30
C SER A 249 16.22 2.72 4.31
N LYS A 250 15.56 2.35 5.42
CA LYS A 250 16.10 1.45 6.44
C LYS A 250 15.94 -0.02 6.03
N LEU A 251 14.74 -0.40 5.57
CA LEU A 251 14.44 -1.77 5.11
C LEU A 251 15.20 -2.14 3.84
N LYS A 252 15.13 -1.27 2.82
CA LYS A 252 15.73 -1.41 1.49
C LYS A 252 15.28 -2.63 0.65
N ASP A 253 14.85 -3.74 1.26
CA ASP A 253 14.27 -4.89 0.56
C ASP A 253 12.81 -4.61 0.18
N PRO A 254 12.45 -4.61 -1.12
CA PRO A 254 11.07 -4.41 -1.56
C PRO A 254 10.07 -5.36 -0.92
N VAL A 255 10.46 -6.61 -0.64
CA VAL A 255 9.55 -7.60 -0.04
C VAL A 255 9.17 -7.20 1.39
N GLU A 256 10.13 -6.73 2.17
CA GLU A 256 9.90 -6.27 3.55
C GLU A 256 9.11 -4.95 3.55
N ILE A 257 9.42 -4.04 2.63
CA ILE A 257 8.70 -2.77 2.45
C ILE A 257 7.22 -3.05 2.10
N ILE A 258 6.96 -3.97 1.17
CA ILE A 258 5.59 -4.38 0.81
C ILE A 258 4.86 -4.96 2.01
N ALA A 259 5.48 -5.91 2.73
CA ALA A 259 4.86 -6.57 3.87
C ALA A 259 4.49 -5.56 4.97
N GLN A 260 5.39 -4.64 5.29
CA GLN A 260 5.15 -3.61 6.30
C GLN A 260 4.03 -2.65 5.86
N ASP A 261 4.18 -2.02 4.69
CA ASP A 261 3.29 -0.95 4.24
C ASP A 261 1.86 -1.48 3.95
N ASN A 262 1.75 -2.70 3.40
CA ASN A 262 0.45 -3.33 3.20
C ASN A 262 -0.15 -3.82 4.52
N GLY A 263 0.68 -4.32 5.45
CA GLY A 263 0.24 -4.73 6.78
C GLY A 263 -0.49 -3.61 7.53
N MET A 264 -0.03 -2.36 7.40
CA MET A 264 -0.69 -1.19 7.97
C MET A 264 -2.11 -1.01 7.43
N CYS A 265 -2.25 -1.10 6.11
CA CYS A 265 -3.53 -0.97 5.43
C CYS A 265 -4.47 -2.12 5.83
N LEU A 266 -3.97 -3.34 5.76
CA LEU A 266 -4.74 -4.57 6.04
C LEU A 266 -5.12 -4.68 7.52
N SER A 267 -4.38 -4.07 8.44
CA SER A 267 -4.74 -4.05 9.86
C SER A 267 -6.16 -3.52 10.09
N CYS A 268 -6.63 -2.59 9.26
CA CYS A 268 -7.99 -2.05 9.26
C CYS A 268 -8.86 -2.58 8.11
N HIS A 269 -8.29 -2.83 6.93
CA HIS A 269 -9.05 -3.21 5.73
C HIS A 269 -9.28 -4.73 5.56
N ASP A 270 -8.67 -5.55 6.41
CA ASP A 270 -8.91 -7.00 6.51
C ASP A 270 -9.36 -7.42 7.93
N SER A 271 -9.70 -6.44 8.78
CA SER A 271 -10.22 -6.65 10.14
C SER A 271 -11.56 -5.98 10.35
N GLU A 272 -12.64 -6.77 10.41
CA GLU A 272 -13.99 -6.27 10.68
C GLU A 272 -14.06 -5.49 12.00
N LEU A 273 -13.35 -5.97 13.04
CA LEU A 273 -13.31 -5.36 14.36
C LEU A 273 -12.66 -3.97 14.31
N ARG A 274 -11.45 -3.87 13.76
CA ARG A 274 -10.72 -2.60 13.70
C ARG A 274 -11.41 -1.62 12.75
N PHE A 275 -11.99 -2.09 11.65
CA PHE A 275 -12.79 -1.25 10.77
C PHE A 275 -14.01 -0.65 11.49
N ALA A 276 -14.70 -1.45 12.31
CA ALA A 276 -15.85 -1.00 13.08
C ALA A 276 -15.48 0.06 14.13
N GLU A 277 -14.28 -0.01 14.74
CA GLU A 277 -13.78 0.99 15.69
C GLU A 277 -13.66 2.38 15.06
N PHE A 278 -13.11 2.48 13.84
CA PHE A 278 -12.93 3.75 13.13
C PHE A 278 -14.22 4.28 12.51
N THR A 279 -15.16 3.39 12.19
CA THR A 279 -16.46 3.76 11.61
C THR A 279 -17.58 3.90 12.65
N ALA A 280 -17.23 3.72 13.93
CA ALA A 280 -18.17 3.81 15.04
C ALA A 280 -18.93 5.14 15.05
N GLY A 281 -20.26 5.05 15.09
CA GLY A 281 -21.16 6.20 15.09
C GLY A 281 -21.51 6.74 13.71
N ILE A 282 -21.00 6.19 12.61
CA ILE A 282 -21.52 6.46 11.25
C ILE A 282 -22.85 5.72 11.08
N ILE A 283 -23.87 6.40 10.51
CA ILE A 283 -25.21 5.83 10.29
C ILE A 283 -25.63 6.07 8.83
N PRO A 284 -25.97 5.01 8.05
CA PRO A 284 -25.88 3.59 8.42
C PRO A 284 -24.41 3.17 8.65
N VAL A 285 -24.22 2.17 9.52
CA VAL A 285 -22.88 1.61 9.80
C VAL A 285 -22.31 1.07 8.49
N PRO A 286 -21.13 1.57 8.03
CA PRO A 286 -20.49 1.04 6.85
C PRO A 286 -20.07 -0.42 7.08
N GLU A 287 -20.43 -1.30 6.16
CA GLU A 287 -19.85 -2.65 6.12
C GLU A 287 -18.45 -2.56 5.51
N GLN A 288 -17.50 -3.29 6.09
CA GLN A 288 -16.19 -3.47 5.50
C GLN A 288 -16.36 -4.30 4.22
N PRO A 289 -15.97 -3.78 3.03
CA PRO A 289 -16.05 -4.55 1.81
C PRO A 289 -14.96 -5.62 1.78
N ASP A 290 -15.28 -6.80 1.25
CA ASP A 290 -14.29 -7.83 0.93
C ASP A 290 -13.25 -7.28 -0.04
N ILE A 291 -11.99 -7.33 0.37
CA ILE A 291 -10.88 -6.72 -0.35
C ILE A 291 -10.63 -7.40 -1.71
N ASN A 292 -10.81 -8.71 -1.81
CA ASN A 292 -10.67 -9.46 -3.06
C ASN A 292 -11.77 -9.08 -4.06
N VAL A 293 -13.01 -8.90 -3.59
CA VAL A 293 -14.14 -8.52 -4.43
C VAL A 293 -13.96 -7.12 -5.02
N ILE A 294 -13.53 -6.14 -4.22
CA ILE A 294 -13.34 -4.76 -4.73
C ILE A 294 -12.11 -4.63 -5.63
N HIS A 295 -11.17 -5.58 -5.56
CA HIS A 295 -9.98 -5.65 -6.41
C HIS A 295 -10.10 -6.65 -7.57
N GLN A 296 -11.28 -7.21 -7.85
CA GLN A 296 -11.51 -8.20 -8.92
C GLN A 296 -11.14 -7.73 -10.35
N PHE A 297 -10.79 -6.45 -10.54
CA PHE A 297 -10.26 -5.96 -11.80
C PHE A 297 -8.81 -6.42 -12.04
N LEU A 298 -8.10 -6.83 -10.99
CA LEU A 298 -6.82 -7.52 -11.06
C LEU A 298 -7.07 -8.99 -11.37
N ALA A 299 -6.24 -9.59 -12.23
CA ALA A 299 -6.37 -11.00 -12.60
C ALA A 299 -6.13 -11.94 -11.40
N ASP A 300 -5.25 -11.54 -10.49
CA ASP A 300 -4.91 -12.24 -9.25
C ASP A 300 -4.58 -11.18 -8.19
N PRO A 301 -5.60 -10.68 -7.45
CA PRO A 301 -5.42 -9.61 -6.47
C PRO A 301 -4.41 -9.98 -5.38
N GLU A 302 -4.48 -11.22 -4.89
CA GLU A 302 -3.64 -11.71 -3.81
C GLU A 302 -2.17 -11.70 -4.20
N ARG A 303 -1.85 -12.24 -5.37
CA ARG A 303 -0.50 -12.20 -5.88
C ARG A 303 -0.05 -10.77 -6.19
N HIS A 304 -0.95 -9.91 -6.68
CA HIS A 304 -0.58 -8.54 -7.04
C HIS A 304 -0.14 -7.73 -5.81
N TRP A 305 -0.94 -7.68 -4.73
CA TRP A 305 -0.54 -6.94 -3.53
C TRP A 305 0.52 -7.64 -2.69
N SER A 306 0.83 -8.91 -2.95
CA SER A 306 2.05 -9.53 -2.39
C SER A 306 3.34 -9.01 -3.05
N SER A 307 3.22 -8.35 -4.22
CA SER A 307 4.33 -7.88 -5.05
C SER A 307 4.36 -6.35 -5.25
N VAL A 308 3.32 -5.65 -4.81
CA VAL A 308 3.13 -4.21 -4.99
C VAL A 308 2.43 -3.65 -3.74
N ARG A 309 2.80 -2.43 -3.30
CA ARG A 309 2.12 -1.81 -2.16
C ARG A 309 0.74 -1.28 -2.54
N CYS A 310 -0.21 -1.30 -1.60
CA CYS A 310 -1.52 -0.67 -1.74
C CYS A 310 -1.39 0.79 -2.19
N ILE A 311 -0.42 1.51 -1.62
CA ILE A 311 -0.15 2.92 -1.90
C ILE A 311 0.38 3.19 -3.32
N GLU A 312 0.90 2.19 -4.06
CA GLU A 312 1.29 2.40 -5.47
C GLU A 312 0.09 2.70 -6.38
N CYS A 313 -1.10 2.21 -6.00
CA CYS A 313 -2.36 2.48 -6.69
C CYS A 313 -3.19 3.54 -5.97
N HIS A 314 -3.10 3.59 -4.64
CA HIS A 314 -3.93 4.44 -3.79
C HIS A 314 -3.28 5.78 -3.42
N THR A 315 -2.16 6.15 -4.01
CA THR A 315 -1.61 7.51 -3.84
C THR A 315 -1.27 8.10 -5.21
N PRO A 316 -1.46 9.42 -5.40
CA PRO A 316 -0.93 10.08 -6.57
C PRO A 316 0.60 10.15 -6.49
N ALA A 317 1.25 10.46 -7.61
CA ALA A 317 2.67 10.81 -7.60
C ALA A 317 2.91 11.96 -6.60
N SER A 318 4.01 11.89 -5.86
CA SER A 318 4.32 12.94 -4.89
C SER A 318 4.62 14.26 -5.60
N GLU A 319 3.86 15.30 -5.27
CA GLU A 319 4.14 16.68 -5.70
C GLU A 319 5.19 17.36 -4.81
N THR A 320 5.57 16.70 -3.70
CA THR A 320 6.54 17.19 -2.73
C THR A 320 7.80 16.32 -2.78
N PRO A 321 8.90 16.80 -3.39
CA PRO A 321 10.12 16.00 -3.56
C PRO A 321 10.66 15.42 -2.26
N THR A 322 10.57 16.15 -1.14
CA THR A 322 11.10 15.71 0.15
C THR A 322 10.27 14.60 0.83
N LEU A 323 9.02 14.37 0.41
CA LEU A 323 8.15 13.37 1.05
C LEU A 323 8.19 12.02 0.36
N ASN A 324 8.79 11.93 -0.84
CA ASN A 324 8.95 10.72 -1.66
C ASN A 324 7.65 10.03 -2.12
N ILE A 325 6.59 10.07 -1.32
CA ILE A 325 5.26 9.49 -1.55
C ILE A 325 4.21 10.48 -1.04
N SER A 326 3.09 10.58 -1.77
CA SER A 326 1.96 11.37 -1.31
C SER A 326 1.24 10.69 -0.14
N HIS A 327 0.85 11.46 0.87
CA HIS A 327 0.01 10.99 1.98
C HIS A 327 -1.49 11.18 1.69
N LYS A 328 -1.84 11.62 0.46
CA LYS A 328 -3.22 11.72 -0.01
C LYS A 328 -3.68 10.36 -0.50
N ILE A 329 -4.21 9.55 0.41
CA ILE A 329 -4.79 8.26 0.06
C ILE A 329 -6.06 8.50 -0.78
N LEU A 330 -6.10 7.92 -1.97
CA LEU A 330 -7.20 8.04 -2.93
C LEU A 330 -8.30 7.02 -2.65
N THR A 331 -9.53 7.39 -3.00
CA THR A 331 -10.67 6.47 -2.94
C THR A 331 -10.54 5.34 -3.97
N LYS A 332 -11.36 4.29 -3.85
CA LYS A 332 -11.34 3.16 -4.80
C LYS A 332 -11.74 3.55 -6.23
N GLU A 333 -12.47 4.66 -6.38
CA GLU A 333 -12.85 5.24 -7.67
C GLU A 333 -11.67 5.98 -8.34
N GLU A 334 -10.79 6.57 -7.53
CA GLU A 334 -9.65 7.38 -7.96
C GLU A 334 -8.34 6.60 -8.03
N ALA A 335 -8.30 5.41 -7.44
CA ALA A 335 -7.14 4.52 -7.46
C ALA A 335 -6.69 4.22 -8.90
N ARG A 336 -5.36 4.17 -9.11
CA ARG A 336 -4.77 3.90 -10.43
C ARG A 336 -5.13 2.49 -10.90
N ARG A 337 -5.77 2.42 -12.09
CA ARG A 337 -6.12 1.17 -12.79
C ARG A 337 -5.39 1.00 -14.13
N ASP A 338 -4.58 1.98 -14.52
CA ASP A 338 -3.74 1.87 -15.71
C ASP A 338 -2.52 1.00 -15.41
N CYS A 339 -2.61 -0.28 -15.78
CA CYS A 339 -1.54 -1.25 -15.57
C CYS A 339 -0.23 -0.82 -16.25
N VAL A 340 -0.29 -0.04 -17.34
CA VAL A 340 0.89 0.35 -18.12
C VAL A 340 1.82 1.24 -17.31
N THR A 341 1.32 2.00 -16.33
CA THR A 341 2.17 2.85 -15.50
C THR A 341 3.18 2.06 -14.66
N CYS A 342 2.91 0.78 -14.38
CA CYS A 342 3.80 -0.11 -13.64
C CYS A 342 4.43 -1.19 -14.52
N HIS A 343 3.78 -1.54 -15.63
CA HIS A 343 4.20 -2.59 -16.57
C HIS A 343 4.89 -2.07 -17.84
N SER A 344 5.20 -0.77 -17.93
CA SER A 344 6.01 -0.23 -19.02
C SER A 344 7.48 -0.09 -18.62
N ALA A 345 8.34 0.15 -19.61
CA ALA A 345 9.75 0.48 -19.41
C ALA A 345 9.94 1.68 -18.46
N ASP A 346 9.07 2.68 -18.57
CA ASP A 346 9.04 3.86 -17.71
C ASP A 346 8.09 3.60 -16.52
N THR A 347 8.52 2.68 -15.66
CA THR A 347 7.70 2.22 -14.54
C THR A 347 7.83 3.15 -13.33
N HIS A 348 6.69 3.59 -12.79
CA HIS A 348 6.65 4.34 -11.54
C HIS A 348 7.30 3.59 -10.36
N LEU A 349 7.27 2.25 -10.39
CA LEU A 349 7.82 1.40 -9.35
C LEU A 349 9.32 1.64 -9.10
N SER A 350 10.05 2.09 -10.12
CA SER A 350 11.49 2.39 -10.02
C SER A 350 11.76 3.60 -9.11
N ALA A 351 10.90 4.62 -9.18
CA ALA A 351 11.01 5.85 -8.40
C ALA A 351 10.36 5.74 -7.01
N SER A 352 9.45 4.79 -6.81
CA SER A 352 8.75 4.56 -5.54
C SER A 352 9.32 3.36 -4.77
N LEU A 353 8.80 2.15 -5.02
CA LEU A 353 9.05 0.94 -4.25
C LEU A 353 10.51 0.45 -4.38
N TYR A 354 11.07 0.49 -5.60
CA TYR A 354 12.38 -0.09 -5.88
C TYR A 354 13.54 0.92 -5.81
N ARG A 355 13.28 2.17 -5.42
CA ARG A 355 14.29 3.23 -5.39
C ARG A 355 15.51 2.86 -4.53
N TYR A 356 15.28 2.34 -3.33
CA TYR A 356 16.34 1.93 -2.41
C TYR A 356 16.99 0.58 -2.77
N ALA A 357 16.29 -0.26 -3.53
CA ALA A 357 16.87 -1.47 -4.09
C ALA A 357 17.86 -1.15 -5.22
N ALA A 358 17.64 -0.05 -5.96
CA ALA A 358 18.55 0.44 -6.98
C ALA A 358 19.89 0.93 -6.39
N GLU A 359 19.87 1.49 -5.17
CA GLU A 359 21.08 1.93 -4.46
C GLU A 359 21.98 0.76 -4.02
N GLN A 360 21.46 -0.46 -3.92
CA GLN A 360 22.17 -1.60 -3.35
C GLN A 360 23.00 -2.43 -4.34
N ARG A 361 22.88 -2.25 -5.67
CA ARG A 361 23.59 -3.13 -6.62
C ARG A 361 24.06 -2.47 -7.90
N ASP A 362 25.27 -2.88 -8.28
CA ASP A 362 25.73 -3.19 -9.63
C ASP A 362 24.80 -4.24 -10.26
N ALA A 363 23.52 -3.91 -10.51
CA ALA A 363 22.68 -4.76 -11.32
C ALA A 363 23.33 -4.78 -12.70
N GLU A 364 24.17 -5.79 -12.95
CA GLU A 364 24.85 -5.98 -14.22
C GLU A 364 23.77 -5.89 -15.29
N ASP A 365 23.81 -4.79 -16.04
CA ASP A 365 22.92 -4.52 -17.14
C ASP A 365 23.26 -5.51 -18.26
N ALA A 366 22.79 -6.74 -18.10
CA ALA A 366 22.82 -7.78 -19.10
C ALA A 366 21.88 -7.45 -20.28
N GLY A 367 21.51 -6.17 -20.45
CA GLY A 367 20.56 -5.64 -21.42
C GLY A 367 19.14 -5.51 -20.87
N PHE A 368 18.93 -5.66 -19.55
CA PHE A 368 17.59 -5.59 -18.95
C PHE A 368 17.22 -4.17 -18.56
N GLU A 369 16.06 -3.70 -19.02
CA GLU A 369 15.43 -2.50 -18.48
C GLU A 369 15.03 -2.76 -17.02
N ASN A 370 15.17 -1.73 -16.17
CA ASN A 370 14.81 -1.79 -14.75
C ASN A 370 15.35 -3.04 -14.03
N ALA A 371 16.64 -3.35 -14.22
CA ALA A 371 17.27 -4.55 -13.66
C ALA A 371 17.09 -4.70 -12.13
N GLN A 372 16.89 -3.59 -11.41
CA GLN A 372 16.56 -3.58 -9.98
C GLN A 372 15.23 -4.29 -9.66
N LEU A 373 14.22 -4.21 -10.55
CA LEU A 373 12.95 -4.93 -10.40
C LEU A 373 13.16 -6.44 -10.55
N LEU A 374 14.01 -6.86 -11.50
CA LEU A 374 14.24 -8.26 -11.83
C LEU A 374 14.77 -9.09 -10.64
N SER A 375 15.42 -8.43 -9.68
CA SER A 375 15.92 -9.08 -8.46
C SER A 375 14.81 -9.72 -7.62
N LYS A 376 13.57 -9.23 -7.71
CA LYS A 376 12.42 -9.69 -6.91
C LYS A 376 11.19 -10.03 -7.76
N ALA A 377 11.01 -9.40 -8.92
CA ALA A 377 9.87 -9.65 -9.79
C ALA A 377 10.22 -9.48 -11.28
N TYR A 378 9.79 -10.43 -12.12
CA TYR A 378 9.73 -10.22 -13.55
C TYR A 378 8.41 -9.52 -13.90
N VAL A 379 8.50 -8.28 -14.37
CA VAL A 379 7.34 -7.47 -14.73
C VAL A 379 7.32 -7.33 -16.25
N VAL A 380 6.35 -7.97 -16.88
CA VAL A 380 6.19 -7.95 -18.34
C VAL A 380 6.18 -6.51 -18.83
N GLY A 381 7.05 -6.19 -19.79
CA GLY A 381 7.24 -4.85 -20.36
C GLY A 381 8.28 -4.01 -19.62
N ALA A 382 8.22 -3.96 -18.28
CA ALA A 382 9.15 -3.16 -17.48
C ALA A 382 10.55 -3.78 -17.34
N THR A 383 10.67 -5.11 -17.35
CA THR A 383 11.93 -5.84 -17.19
C THR A 383 12.35 -6.57 -18.47
N ARG A 384 12.12 -5.97 -19.64
CA ARG A 384 12.47 -6.56 -20.95
C ARG A 384 13.98 -6.52 -21.21
N ASN A 385 14.48 -7.47 -21.99
CA ASN A 385 15.88 -7.47 -22.43
C ASN A 385 16.02 -6.83 -23.81
N THR A 386 16.56 -5.61 -23.86
CA THR A 386 16.73 -4.82 -25.09
C THR A 386 17.59 -5.52 -26.13
N LYS A 387 18.61 -6.28 -25.72
CA LYS A 387 19.50 -7.01 -26.64
C LYS A 387 18.77 -8.18 -27.30
N VAL A 388 17.95 -8.91 -26.53
CA VAL A 388 17.11 -9.99 -27.06
C VAL A 388 16.07 -9.43 -28.04
N ASP A 389 15.47 -8.29 -27.72
CA ASP A 389 14.51 -7.64 -28.62
C ASP A 389 15.15 -7.19 -29.92
N GLN A 390 16.34 -6.57 -29.85
CA GLN A 390 17.10 -6.17 -31.03
C GLN A 390 17.49 -7.37 -31.90
N LEU A 391 17.93 -8.48 -31.29
CA LEU A 391 18.23 -9.72 -32.00
C LEU A 391 16.97 -10.29 -32.68
N GLY A 392 15.83 -10.31 -31.98
CA GLY A 392 14.55 -10.74 -32.54
C GLY A 392 14.13 -9.92 -33.76
N MET A 393 14.25 -8.59 -33.67
CA MET A 393 13.97 -7.68 -34.79
C MET A 393 14.94 -7.88 -35.96
N ALA A 394 16.23 -8.12 -35.68
CA ALA A 394 17.22 -8.42 -36.72
C ALA A 394 16.89 -9.74 -37.44
N LEU A 395 16.54 -10.80 -36.71
CA LEU A 395 16.13 -12.08 -37.29
C LEU A 395 14.86 -11.95 -38.14
N LEU A 396 13.86 -11.19 -37.67
CA LEU A 396 12.65 -10.91 -38.44
C LEU A 396 12.97 -10.17 -39.74
N ALA A 397 13.83 -9.14 -39.69
CA ALA A 397 14.26 -8.42 -40.88
C ALA A 397 14.99 -9.33 -41.88
N LEU A 398 15.83 -10.26 -41.40
CA LEU A 398 16.50 -11.25 -42.25
C LEU A 398 15.52 -12.21 -42.91
N ILE A 399 14.49 -12.69 -42.19
CA ILE A 399 13.44 -13.54 -42.75
C ILE A 399 12.68 -12.80 -43.85
N LEU A 400 12.27 -11.56 -43.60
CA LEU A 400 11.56 -10.74 -44.58
C LEU A 400 12.41 -10.46 -45.82
N ALA A 401 13.72 -10.19 -45.64
CA ALA A 401 14.66 -10.03 -46.74
C ALA A 401 14.79 -11.33 -47.57
N GLY A 402 14.87 -12.49 -46.91
CA GLY A 402 14.90 -13.79 -47.58
C GLY A 402 13.64 -14.06 -48.42
N ILE A 403 12.46 -13.75 -47.88
CA ILE A 403 11.19 -13.85 -48.60
C ILE A 403 11.17 -12.90 -49.81
N ALA A 404 11.59 -11.65 -49.63
CA ALA A 404 11.64 -10.67 -50.71
C ALA A 404 12.59 -11.10 -51.84
N LEU A 405 13.79 -11.58 -51.49
CA LEU A 405 14.76 -12.12 -52.45
C LEU A 405 14.19 -13.34 -53.20
N HIS A 406 13.47 -14.23 -52.50
CA HIS A 406 12.83 -15.38 -53.15
C HIS A 406 11.74 -14.95 -54.14
N ILE A 407 10.88 -13.98 -53.75
CA ILE A 407 9.84 -13.44 -54.63
C ILE A 407 10.46 -12.76 -55.85
N LEU A 408 11.50 -11.93 -55.65
CA LEU A 408 12.22 -11.25 -56.72
C LEU A 408 12.84 -12.26 -57.69
N GLY A 409 13.48 -13.32 -57.17
CA GLY A 409 14.02 -14.41 -57.96
C GLY A 409 12.95 -15.11 -58.82
N ARG A 410 11.75 -15.35 -58.26
CA ARG A 410 10.63 -15.90 -59.04
C ARG A 410 10.14 -14.98 -60.15
N VAL A 411 10.07 -13.67 -59.89
CA VAL A 411 9.62 -12.68 -60.88
C VAL A 411 10.63 -12.58 -62.03
N ILE A 412 11.93 -12.43 -61.71
CA ILE A 412 13.00 -12.38 -62.70
C ILE A 412 13.02 -13.67 -63.52
N GLY A 413 12.92 -14.83 -62.86
CA GLY A 413 12.86 -16.13 -63.55
C GLY A 413 11.72 -16.20 -64.56
N ARG A 414 10.51 -15.75 -64.20
CA ARG A 414 9.35 -15.71 -65.11
C ARG A 414 9.57 -14.76 -66.29
N LEU A 415 10.14 -13.58 -66.05
CA LEU A 415 10.44 -12.60 -67.11
C LEU A 415 11.47 -13.16 -68.11
N MET A 416 12.48 -13.90 -67.63
CA MET A 416 13.48 -14.51 -68.50
C MET A 416 12.93 -15.69 -69.32
N THR A 417 11.97 -16.45 -68.78
CA THR A 417 11.36 -17.59 -69.50
C THR A 417 10.20 -17.19 -70.41
N GLY A 418 9.51 -16.08 -70.13
CA GLY A 418 8.34 -15.61 -70.88
C GLY A 418 8.65 -14.89 -72.20
N GLY A 419 9.93 -14.67 -72.53
CA GLY A 419 10.37 -14.07 -73.81
C GLY A 419 10.74 -15.09 -74.90
N LYS A 420 10.30 -16.35 -74.77
CA LYS A 420 10.64 -17.44 -75.69
C LYS A 420 9.47 -17.98 -76.53
N GLU A 421 8.34 -17.28 -76.59
CA GLU A 421 7.24 -17.60 -77.51
C GLU A 421 7.31 -16.78 -78.80
#